data_AF-A0A2E9PSU9-F1
#
_entry.id   AF-A0A2E9PSU9-F1
#
_cell.length_a   1.000
_cell.length_b   1.000
_cell.length_c   1.000
_cell.angle_alpha   90.00
_cell.angle_beta   90.00
_cell.angle_gamma   90.00
#
_symmetry.space_group_name_H-M   'P 1'
#
loop_
_entity.id
_entity.type
_entity.pdbx_description
1 polymer ?
#
loop_
_entity_poly.entity_id
_entity_poly.type
_entity_poly.pdbx_seq_one_letter_code
_entity_poly.pdbx_strand_id
1 'polypeptide(L)'
;MRDSRLKVVAIALGMLVLVLAGGWLYLRSSLPKTSGAVSLAGLDGQVEIVRDADGVPHIFASTDNDAFFALGYVHAQDRLWQMEFQRRTGAGRLSEILGEATLDVDKFLRTLGTYRAAESAWPALSMETKLAVEAYVAGINAWIGEGRTLPIEFLILGVKPEPWTVYDSMVWSKMMMWDLGGNWDDELLRTLLLSAVGRERAADLMPGYPDGATTILAADTADSLLALDAFLKDSLQLGGLDVGSNNWVIGGGRTESGQPLLANDPHLGASIPSIWYLVELQGDRLHVTGATFPGMPIVPIGHNDNIAWGLTNLGPDVQDLYIERINPQHPNQYEVDGEWVDMTIVAEE
;
A
#
# COMPACT_ATOMS: atom_id res chain seq x y z
N MET A 1 -41.44 37.13 -24.22
CA MET A 1 -41.20 35.99 -23.30
C MET A 1 -40.60 34.75 -23.97
N ARG A 2 -40.95 34.42 -25.23
CA ARG A 2 -40.40 33.25 -25.94
C ARG A 2 -38.94 33.45 -26.38
N ASP A 3 -38.58 34.63 -26.88
CA ASP A 3 -37.21 34.95 -27.31
C ASP A 3 -36.20 35.05 -26.17
N SER A 4 -36.63 35.50 -24.99
CA SER A 4 -35.78 35.56 -23.81
C SER A 4 -35.46 34.16 -23.28
N ARG A 5 -36.41 33.22 -23.34
CA ARG A 5 -36.17 31.81 -22.98
C ARG A 5 -35.21 31.12 -23.95
N LEU A 6 -35.34 31.37 -25.26
CA LEU A 6 -34.42 30.84 -26.28
C LEU A 6 -32.98 31.33 -26.08
N LYS A 7 -32.79 32.62 -25.76
CA LYS A 7 -31.46 33.18 -25.44
C LYS A 7 -30.84 32.56 -24.20
N VAL A 8 -31.61 32.39 -23.12
CA VAL A 8 -31.14 31.75 -21.89
C VAL A 8 -30.74 30.30 -22.15
N VAL A 9 -31.55 29.55 -22.90
CA VAL A 9 -31.22 28.16 -23.27
C VAL A 9 -29.96 28.11 -24.14
N ALA A 10 -29.81 29.00 -25.12
CA ALA A 10 -28.60 29.05 -25.95
C ALA A 10 -27.34 29.38 -25.15
N ILE A 11 -27.42 30.31 -24.19
CA ILE A 11 -26.31 30.63 -23.28
C ILE A 11 -25.98 29.43 -22.39
N ALA A 12 -26.99 28.79 -21.80
CA ALA A 12 -26.79 27.61 -20.95
C ALA A 12 -26.15 26.45 -21.73
N LEU A 13 -26.60 26.18 -22.95
CA LEU A 13 -25.98 25.18 -23.83
C LEU A 13 -24.54 25.56 -24.21
N GLY A 14 -24.29 26.84 -24.53
CA GLY A 14 -22.94 27.32 -24.81
C GLY A 14 -22.00 27.13 -23.61
N MET A 15 -22.45 27.46 -22.40
CA MET A 15 -21.71 27.24 -21.17
C MET A 15 -21.44 25.76 -20.91
N LEU A 16 -22.44 24.89 -21.11
CA LEU A 16 -22.29 23.45 -20.97
C LEU A 16 -21.23 22.90 -21.93
N VAL A 17 -21.25 23.32 -23.20
CA VAL A 17 -20.24 22.92 -24.19
C VAL A 17 -18.84 23.36 -23.77
N LEU A 18 -18.68 24.59 -23.26
CA LEU A 18 -17.38 25.08 -22.78
C LEU A 18 -16.88 24.28 -21.57
N VAL A 19 -17.75 23.95 -20.62
CA VAL A 19 -17.40 23.13 -19.46
C VAL A 19 -16.98 21.73 -19.89
N LEU A 20 -17.73 21.09 -20.79
CA LEU A 20 -17.40 19.76 -21.31
C LEU A 20 -16.09 19.77 -22.11
N ALA A 21 -15.86 20.79 -22.93
CA ALA A 21 -14.62 20.93 -23.68
C ALA A 21 -13.42 21.18 -22.76
N GLY A 22 -13.57 22.04 -21.75
CA GLY A 22 -12.55 22.29 -20.74
C GLY A 22 -12.22 21.03 -19.93
N GLY A 23 -13.24 20.30 -19.48
CA GLY A 23 -13.08 19.03 -18.78
C GLY A 23 -12.39 17.98 -19.64
N TRP A 24 -12.78 17.85 -20.91
CA TRP A 24 -12.13 16.92 -21.84
C TRP A 24 -10.66 17.27 -22.11
N LEU A 25 -10.34 18.57 -22.27
CA LEU A 25 -8.95 19.01 -22.45
C LEU A 25 -8.11 18.72 -21.22
N TYR A 26 -8.64 18.95 -20.02
CA TYR A 26 -7.96 18.65 -18.76
C TYR A 26 -7.69 17.15 -18.60
N LEU A 27 -8.73 16.32 -18.77
CA LEU A 27 -8.59 14.86 -18.68
C LEU A 27 -7.63 14.30 -19.72
N ARG A 28 -7.58 14.90 -20.92
CA ARG A 28 -6.64 14.49 -21.95
C ARG A 28 -5.21 14.93 -21.63
N SER A 29 -5.01 16.11 -21.04
CA SER A 29 -3.67 16.59 -20.69
C SER A 29 -3.12 15.95 -19.41
N SER A 30 -3.98 15.37 -18.57
CA SER A 30 -3.57 14.57 -17.39
C SER A 30 -3.12 13.15 -17.74
N LEU A 31 -3.27 12.70 -19.00
CA LEU A 31 -2.85 11.36 -19.40
C LEU A 31 -1.31 11.24 -19.44
N PRO A 32 -0.77 10.03 -19.17
CA PRO A 32 0.65 9.72 -19.33
C PRO A 32 1.21 10.14 -20.69
N LYS A 33 2.42 10.72 -20.69
CA LYS A 33 3.18 10.97 -21.92
C LYS A 33 4.05 9.75 -22.21
N THR A 34 3.60 8.92 -23.14
CA THR A 34 4.22 7.63 -23.49
C THR A 34 5.19 7.71 -24.66
N SER A 35 5.45 8.91 -25.20
CA SER A 35 6.36 9.08 -26.34
C SER A 35 7.13 10.40 -26.27
N GLY A 36 8.28 10.41 -26.93
CA GLY A 36 9.18 11.57 -27.00
C GLY A 36 10.33 11.49 -25.99
N ALA A 37 11.14 12.54 -25.97
CA ALA A 37 12.29 12.66 -25.07
C ALA A 37 12.02 13.70 -23.98
N VAL A 38 12.58 13.46 -22.80
CA VAL A 38 12.63 14.40 -21.67
C VAL A 38 14.04 14.36 -21.10
N SER A 39 14.59 15.51 -20.73
CA SER A 39 15.87 15.60 -20.02
C SER A 39 15.59 15.85 -18.55
N LEU A 40 16.05 14.94 -17.70
CA LEU A 40 15.86 14.97 -16.25
C LEU A 40 17.21 15.07 -15.56
N ALA A 41 17.28 15.87 -14.50
CA ALA A 41 18.44 15.88 -13.61
C ALA A 41 18.42 14.62 -12.72
N GLY A 42 19.60 14.10 -12.38
CA GLY A 42 19.74 12.94 -11.50
C GLY A 42 19.88 11.59 -12.20
N LEU A 43 19.83 11.56 -13.54
CA LEU A 43 20.22 10.40 -14.33
C LEU A 43 21.73 10.43 -14.64
N ASP A 44 22.40 9.30 -14.46
CA ASP A 44 23.81 9.11 -14.79
C ASP A 44 24.01 8.75 -16.27
N GLY A 45 23.01 8.10 -16.88
CA GLY A 45 23.03 7.66 -18.27
C GLY A 45 21.71 7.85 -19.00
N GLN A 46 21.63 7.25 -20.20
CA GLN A 46 20.39 7.22 -20.98
C GLN A 46 19.46 6.15 -20.42
N VAL A 47 18.18 6.49 -20.35
CA VAL A 47 17.07 5.57 -20.09
C VAL A 47 16.15 5.56 -21.31
N GLU A 48 15.80 4.38 -21.78
CA GLU A 48 14.76 4.14 -22.77
C GLU A 48 13.58 3.42 -22.10
N ILE A 49 12.36 3.94 -22.30
CA ILE A 49 11.14 3.33 -21.80
C ILE A 49 10.28 2.97 -23.00
N VAL A 50 10.07 1.67 -23.22
CA VAL A 50 9.18 1.15 -24.24
C VAL A 50 7.92 0.64 -23.57
N ARG A 51 6.73 0.99 -24.07
CA ARG A 51 5.48 0.38 -23.59
C ARG A 51 4.95 -0.57 -24.63
N ASP A 52 4.56 -1.76 -24.19
CA ASP A 52 3.94 -2.76 -25.06
C ASP A 52 2.46 -2.40 -25.38
N ALA A 53 1.77 -3.32 -26.05
CA ALA A 53 0.38 -3.14 -26.47
C ALA A 53 -0.60 -3.04 -25.28
N ASP A 54 -0.24 -3.62 -24.13
CA ASP A 54 -1.03 -3.61 -22.90
C ASP A 54 -0.63 -2.44 -21.96
N GLY A 55 0.39 -1.66 -22.37
CA GLY A 55 0.88 -0.49 -21.65
C GLY A 55 1.92 -0.79 -20.59
N VAL A 56 2.42 -2.02 -20.52
CA VAL A 56 3.48 -2.45 -19.60
C VAL A 56 4.78 -1.76 -19.98
N PRO A 57 5.43 -1.01 -19.08
CA PRO A 57 6.72 -0.42 -19.35
C PRO A 57 7.86 -1.44 -19.27
N HIS A 58 8.72 -1.37 -20.27
CA HIS A 58 10.04 -1.99 -20.33
C HIS A 58 11.06 -0.87 -20.20
N ILE A 59 11.77 -0.84 -19.08
CA ILE A 59 12.70 0.22 -18.70
C ILE A 59 14.12 -0.29 -18.91
N PHE A 60 14.80 0.25 -19.92
CA PHE A 60 16.20 -0.04 -20.23
C PHE A 60 17.06 1.14 -19.80
N ALA A 61 17.85 0.95 -18.76
CA ALA A 61 18.70 1.98 -18.18
C ALA A 61 20.18 1.57 -18.24
N SER A 62 21.06 2.57 -18.22
CA SER A 62 22.51 2.33 -18.28
C SER A 62 23.09 1.84 -16.94
N THR A 63 22.40 2.10 -15.84
CA THR A 63 22.79 1.70 -14.47
C THR A 63 21.55 1.25 -13.69
N ASP A 64 21.73 0.42 -12.66
CA ASP A 64 20.64 0.05 -11.75
C ASP A 64 19.99 1.27 -11.09
N ASN A 65 20.78 2.30 -10.77
CA ASN A 65 20.31 3.55 -10.16
C ASN A 65 19.35 4.30 -11.09
N ASP A 66 19.72 4.44 -12.37
CA ASP A 66 18.87 5.03 -13.40
C ASP A 66 17.59 4.21 -13.63
N ALA A 67 17.69 2.87 -13.50
CA ALA A 67 16.55 1.97 -13.61
C ALA A 67 15.52 2.27 -12.49
N PHE A 68 15.96 2.33 -11.22
CA PHE A 68 15.08 2.67 -10.10
C PHE A 68 14.51 4.09 -10.20
N PHE A 69 15.32 5.06 -10.63
CA PHE A 69 14.84 6.42 -10.92
C PHE A 69 13.71 6.40 -11.97
N ALA A 70 13.92 5.71 -13.08
CA ALA A 70 12.94 5.61 -14.15
C ALA A 70 11.66 4.90 -13.68
N LEU A 71 11.78 3.86 -12.85
CA LEU A 71 10.62 3.19 -12.24
C LEU A 71 9.80 4.17 -11.39
N GLY A 72 10.45 5.00 -10.57
CA GLY A 72 9.79 6.04 -9.78
C GLY A 72 9.06 7.06 -10.64
N TYR A 73 9.71 7.52 -11.70
CA TYR A 73 9.12 8.46 -12.66
C TYR A 73 7.88 7.88 -13.35
N VAL A 74 7.94 6.61 -13.78
CA VAL A 74 6.85 5.91 -14.46
C VAL A 74 5.68 5.61 -13.49
N HIS A 75 5.97 5.17 -12.26
CA HIS A 75 4.95 5.01 -11.23
C HIS A 75 4.22 6.31 -10.93
N ALA A 76 4.93 7.44 -10.79
CA ALA A 76 4.30 8.74 -10.61
C ALA A 76 3.46 9.13 -11.84
N GLN A 77 3.98 8.93 -13.05
CA GLN A 77 3.26 9.22 -14.28
C GLN A 77 1.92 8.49 -14.39
N ASP A 78 1.88 7.22 -13.98
CA ASP A 78 0.71 6.38 -14.19
C ASP A 78 -0.22 6.32 -12.98
N ARG A 79 0.33 6.45 -11.77
CA ARG A 79 -0.33 6.07 -10.51
C ARG A 79 -0.18 7.11 -9.40
N LEU A 80 0.21 8.35 -9.69
CA LEU A 80 0.45 9.34 -8.62
C LEU A 80 -0.72 9.49 -7.64
N TRP A 81 -1.97 9.52 -8.11
CA TRP A 81 -3.11 9.63 -7.20
C TRP A 81 -3.23 8.41 -6.26
N GLN A 82 -3.05 7.19 -6.80
CA GLN A 82 -3.02 5.97 -5.98
C GLN A 82 -1.92 6.07 -4.92
N MET A 83 -0.72 6.50 -5.32
CA MET A 83 0.42 6.66 -4.41
C MET A 83 0.15 7.75 -3.36
N GLU A 84 -0.45 8.88 -3.74
CA GLU A 84 -0.84 9.96 -2.82
C GLU A 84 -1.79 9.44 -1.74
N PHE A 85 -2.81 8.70 -2.14
CA PHE A 85 -3.78 8.11 -1.24
C PHE A 85 -3.11 7.09 -0.29
N GLN A 86 -2.22 6.25 -0.82
CA GLN A 86 -1.46 5.26 -0.05
C GLN A 86 -0.55 5.89 1.00
N ARG A 87 0.24 6.92 0.65
CA ARG A 87 1.11 7.60 1.62
C ARG A 87 0.30 8.28 2.72
N ARG A 88 -0.85 8.90 2.38
CA ARG A 88 -1.72 9.57 3.35
C ARG A 88 -2.39 8.59 4.29
N THR A 89 -2.81 7.44 3.77
CA THR A 89 -3.31 6.34 4.59
C THR A 89 -2.23 5.93 5.58
N GLY A 90 -1.06 5.53 5.08
CA GLY A 90 0.05 5.09 5.93
C GLY A 90 0.52 6.14 6.94
N ALA A 91 0.43 7.43 6.61
CA ALA A 91 0.79 8.53 7.50
C ALA A 91 -0.32 8.96 8.48
N GLY A 92 -1.54 8.42 8.35
CA GLY A 92 -2.70 8.93 9.10
C GLY A 92 -2.99 10.40 8.78
N ARG A 93 -3.05 10.74 7.49
CA ARG A 93 -3.27 12.09 6.95
C ARG A 93 -4.39 12.12 5.88
N LEU A 94 -5.33 11.18 5.89
CA LEU A 94 -6.45 11.14 4.94
C LEU A 94 -7.42 12.30 5.18
N SER A 95 -7.60 12.73 6.41
CA SER A 95 -8.57 13.78 6.78
C SER A 95 -8.19 15.15 6.25
N GLU A 96 -6.92 15.36 5.91
CA GLU A 96 -6.48 16.56 5.20
C GLU A 96 -7.16 16.70 3.82
N ILE A 97 -7.61 15.60 3.22
CA ILE A 97 -8.15 15.55 1.87
C ILE A 97 -9.61 15.06 1.83
N LEU A 98 -10.05 14.27 2.82
CA LEU A 98 -11.41 13.71 2.91
C LEU A 98 -12.21 14.23 4.11
N GLY A 99 -11.60 15.07 4.96
CA GLY A 99 -12.25 15.71 6.10
C GLY A 99 -12.53 14.76 7.27
N GLU A 100 -13.50 15.14 8.10
CA GLU A 100 -13.84 14.45 9.36
C GLU A 100 -14.21 12.97 9.18
N ALA A 101 -14.69 12.58 7.99
CA ALA A 101 -15.09 11.21 7.67
C ALA A 101 -13.95 10.18 7.81
N THR A 102 -12.69 10.62 7.72
CA THR A 102 -11.51 9.74 7.85
C THR A 102 -10.70 10.02 9.13
N LEU A 103 -11.22 10.85 10.04
CA LEU A 103 -10.47 11.27 11.23
C LEU A 103 -10.14 10.11 12.14
N ASP A 104 -11.06 9.16 12.28
CA ASP A 104 -10.83 8.00 13.12
C ASP A 104 -9.84 6.99 12.50
N VAL A 105 -9.73 6.96 11.15
CA VAL A 105 -8.66 6.23 10.45
C VAL A 105 -7.30 6.84 10.78
N ASP A 106 -7.20 8.17 10.67
CA ASP A 106 -5.96 8.88 10.95
C ASP A 106 -5.51 8.71 12.41
N LYS A 107 -6.44 8.85 13.36
CA LYS A 107 -6.16 8.61 14.79
C LYS A 107 -5.67 7.20 15.03
N PHE A 108 -6.32 6.19 14.43
CA PHE A 108 -5.93 4.80 14.60
C PHE A 108 -4.51 4.56 14.07
N LEU A 109 -4.21 4.97 12.84
CA LEU A 109 -2.91 4.74 12.21
C LEU A 109 -1.79 5.53 12.90
N ARG A 110 -2.08 6.74 13.41
CA ARG A 110 -1.14 7.50 14.24
C ARG A 110 -0.93 6.90 15.62
N THR A 111 -1.96 6.31 16.21
CA THR A 111 -1.83 5.55 17.47
C THR A 111 -0.94 4.32 17.28
N LEU A 112 -1.17 3.56 16.20
CA LEU A 112 -0.31 2.45 15.79
C LEU A 112 1.11 2.91 15.45
N GLY A 113 1.27 4.15 14.97
CA GLY A 113 2.55 4.77 14.68
C GLY A 113 3.22 4.25 13.41
N THR A 114 2.44 3.89 12.39
CA THR A 114 2.91 3.31 11.13
C THR A 114 4.00 4.13 10.44
N TYR A 115 3.86 5.47 10.40
CA TYR A 115 4.87 6.35 9.81
C TYR A 115 6.15 6.41 10.65
N ARG A 116 6.05 6.49 11.99
CA ARG A 116 7.21 6.39 12.89
C ARG A 116 7.91 5.03 12.76
N ALA A 117 7.15 3.96 12.55
CA ALA A 117 7.69 2.63 12.29
C ALA A 117 8.44 2.57 10.94
N ALA A 118 8.00 3.31 9.93
CA ALA A 118 8.72 3.48 8.67
C ALA A 118 10.04 4.25 8.88
N GLU A 119 9.99 5.38 9.59
CA GLU A 119 11.17 6.19 9.90
C GLU A 119 12.23 5.42 10.70
N SER A 120 11.81 4.72 11.75
CA SER A 120 12.71 3.94 12.61
C SER A 120 13.33 2.73 11.90
N ALA A 121 12.71 2.21 10.83
CA ALA A 121 13.25 1.11 10.05
C ALA A 121 14.35 1.56 9.09
N TRP A 122 14.36 2.82 8.66
CA TRP A 122 15.32 3.32 7.65
C TRP A 122 16.79 3.13 8.03
N PRO A 123 17.25 3.44 9.26
CA PRO A 123 18.64 3.26 9.64
C PRO A 123 19.13 1.82 9.49
N ALA A 124 18.25 0.83 9.69
CA ALA A 124 18.57 -0.60 9.64
C ALA A 124 18.69 -1.16 8.20
N LEU A 125 18.25 -0.42 7.18
CA LEU A 125 18.36 -0.87 5.79
C LEU A 125 19.82 -0.88 5.31
N SER A 126 20.10 -1.84 4.42
CA SER A 126 21.39 -1.92 3.73
C SER A 126 21.64 -0.66 2.88
N MET A 127 22.91 -0.35 2.61
CA MET A 127 23.26 0.78 1.74
C MET A 127 22.67 0.61 0.33
N GLU A 128 22.70 -0.61 -0.22
CA GLU A 128 22.13 -0.90 -1.54
C GLU A 128 20.63 -0.60 -1.59
N THR A 129 19.88 -1.01 -0.56
CA THR A 129 18.45 -0.72 -0.45
C THR A 129 18.18 0.78 -0.33
N LYS A 130 18.99 1.49 0.47
CA LYS A 130 18.84 2.95 0.63
C LYS A 130 19.03 3.67 -0.70
N LEU A 131 20.08 3.33 -1.45
CA LEU A 131 20.35 3.92 -2.77
C LEU A 131 19.22 3.64 -3.76
N ALA A 132 18.69 2.41 -3.81
CA ALA A 132 17.56 2.07 -4.67
C ALA A 132 16.29 2.88 -4.33
N VAL A 133 15.98 3.04 -3.04
CA VAL A 133 14.83 3.84 -2.59
C VAL A 133 15.04 5.32 -2.87
N GLU A 134 16.23 5.86 -2.61
CA GLU A 134 16.55 7.27 -2.89
C GLU A 134 16.45 7.59 -4.40
N ALA A 135 16.98 6.72 -5.26
CA ALA A 135 16.87 6.86 -6.71
C ALA A 135 15.41 6.84 -7.18
N TYR A 136 14.63 5.88 -6.69
CA TYR A 136 13.20 5.77 -6.96
C TYR A 136 12.42 7.02 -6.53
N VAL A 137 12.69 7.54 -5.33
CA VAL A 137 12.08 8.77 -4.83
C VAL A 137 12.49 9.99 -5.65
N ALA A 138 13.75 10.07 -6.09
CA ALA A 138 14.21 11.13 -6.98
C ALA A 138 13.45 11.11 -8.32
N GLY A 139 13.16 9.93 -8.86
CA GLY A 139 12.33 9.75 -10.06
C GLY A 139 10.89 10.25 -9.90
N ILE A 140 10.25 9.90 -8.78
CA ILE A 140 8.90 10.40 -8.43
C ILE A 140 8.91 11.93 -8.38
N ASN A 141 9.89 12.49 -7.65
CA ASN A 141 10.00 13.93 -7.48
C ASN A 141 10.34 14.66 -8.77
N ALA A 142 11.10 14.04 -9.68
CA ALA A 142 11.35 14.59 -11.00
C ALA A 142 10.03 14.74 -11.79
N TRP A 143 9.14 13.75 -11.74
CA TRP A 143 7.82 13.84 -12.37
C TRP A 143 6.96 14.93 -11.73
N ILE A 144 6.89 14.97 -10.38
CA ILE A 144 6.14 16.00 -9.64
C ILE A 144 6.65 17.41 -10.01
N GLY A 145 7.97 17.56 -10.13
CA GLY A 145 8.64 18.83 -10.42
C GLY A 145 8.42 19.38 -11.83
N GLU A 146 7.99 18.55 -12.79
CA GLU A 146 7.67 19.02 -14.16
C GLU A 146 6.43 19.93 -14.22
N GLY A 147 5.58 19.92 -13.18
CA GLY A 147 4.39 20.76 -13.13
C GLY A 147 3.33 20.38 -14.18
N ARG A 148 3.22 19.09 -14.50
CA ARG A 148 2.22 18.58 -15.45
C ARG A 148 0.79 18.74 -14.94
N THR A 149 -0.17 18.56 -15.84
CA THR A 149 -1.57 18.41 -15.43
C THR A 149 -1.70 17.17 -14.56
N LEU A 150 -2.20 17.37 -13.33
CA LEU A 150 -2.40 16.30 -12.37
C LEU A 150 -3.66 15.48 -12.71
N PRO A 151 -3.77 14.24 -12.19
CA PRO A 151 -5.03 13.51 -12.15
C PRO A 151 -6.16 14.36 -11.53
N ILE A 152 -7.39 14.13 -11.99
CA ILE A 152 -8.55 14.97 -11.67
C ILE A 152 -8.87 15.01 -10.18
N GLU A 153 -8.51 13.96 -9.43
CA GLU A 153 -8.72 13.84 -8.00
C GLU A 153 -8.01 14.96 -7.24
N PHE A 154 -6.79 15.33 -7.65
CA PHE A 154 -6.08 16.48 -7.09
C PHE A 154 -6.82 17.80 -7.31
N LEU A 155 -7.46 17.98 -8.48
CA LEU A 155 -8.25 19.18 -8.78
C LEU A 155 -9.54 19.22 -7.96
N ILE A 156 -10.27 18.10 -7.88
CA ILE A 156 -11.55 18.01 -7.15
C ILE A 156 -11.33 18.26 -5.66
N LEU A 157 -10.28 17.69 -5.09
CA LEU A 157 -9.98 17.81 -3.66
C LEU A 157 -9.15 19.05 -3.33
N GLY A 158 -8.67 19.79 -4.32
CA GLY A 158 -7.89 21.02 -4.12
C GLY A 158 -6.51 20.77 -3.52
N VAL A 159 -5.93 19.60 -3.76
CA VAL A 159 -4.67 19.13 -3.17
C VAL A 159 -3.53 19.26 -4.18
N LYS A 160 -2.34 19.60 -3.71
CA LYS A 160 -1.12 19.53 -4.50
C LYS A 160 -0.20 18.45 -3.91
N PRO A 161 0.47 17.64 -4.74
CA PRO A 161 1.41 16.65 -4.23
C PRO A 161 2.59 17.36 -3.54
N GLU A 162 2.82 16.99 -2.28
CA GLU A 162 4.06 17.29 -1.55
C GLU A 162 5.23 16.49 -2.14
N PRO A 163 6.48 16.97 -2.03
CA PRO A 163 7.65 16.17 -2.36
C PRO A 163 7.61 14.80 -1.68
N TRP A 164 7.86 13.76 -2.46
CA TRP A 164 7.90 12.39 -1.97
C TRP A 164 9.19 12.15 -1.20
N THR A 165 9.09 11.45 -0.07
CA THR A 165 10.22 11.11 0.79
C THR A 165 10.47 9.60 0.78
N VAL A 166 11.62 9.17 1.29
CA VAL A 166 11.90 7.72 1.45
C VAL A 166 10.90 7.06 2.41
N TYR A 167 10.39 7.80 3.39
CA TYR A 167 9.43 7.30 4.37
C TYR A 167 8.03 7.09 3.77
N ASP A 168 7.64 7.89 2.78
CA ASP A 168 6.39 7.67 2.02
C ASP A 168 6.40 6.32 1.29
N SER A 169 7.56 5.91 0.77
CA SER A 169 7.72 4.57 0.17
C SER A 169 7.71 3.48 1.24
N MET A 170 8.40 3.73 2.37
CA MET A 170 8.49 2.75 3.45
C MET A 170 7.19 2.53 4.20
N VAL A 171 6.36 3.56 4.39
CA VAL A 171 5.11 3.42 5.14
C VAL A 171 4.13 2.52 4.40
N TRP A 172 4.17 2.49 3.07
CA TRP A 172 3.36 1.56 2.30
C TRP A 172 3.76 0.10 2.55
N SER A 173 5.05 -0.19 2.75
CA SER A 173 5.49 -1.52 3.20
C SER A 173 4.93 -1.91 4.59
N LYS A 174 4.80 -0.95 5.51
CA LYS A 174 4.18 -1.17 6.83
C LYS A 174 2.69 -1.46 6.71
N MET A 175 1.99 -0.75 5.83
CA MET A 175 0.57 -1.01 5.56
C MET A 175 0.35 -2.40 4.97
N MET A 176 1.21 -2.84 4.04
CA MET A 176 1.12 -4.22 3.54
C MET A 176 1.39 -5.26 4.63
N MET A 177 2.35 -5.02 5.53
CA MET A 177 2.60 -5.92 6.68
C MET A 177 1.39 -5.99 7.61
N TRP A 178 0.74 -4.86 7.88
CA TRP A 178 -0.49 -4.81 8.67
C TRP A 178 -1.62 -5.63 8.02
N ASP A 179 -1.85 -5.42 6.72
CA ASP A 179 -2.92 -6.10 5.98
C ASP A 179 -2.70 -7.61 5.85
N LEU A 180 -1.44 -8.06 5.76
CA LEU A 180 -1.09 -9.48 5.61
C LEU A 180 -0.86 -10.22 6.94
N GLY A 181 -0.82 -9.52 8.07
CA GLY A 181 -0.66 -10.10 9.41
C GLY A 181 -1.88 -10.94 9.79
N GLY A 182 -3.05 -10.30 9.92
CA GLY A 182 -4.38 -10.92 10.04
C GLY A 182 -4.65 -11.83 11.26
N ASN A 183 -3.63 -12.29 11.98
CA ASN A 183 -3.76 -13.32 13.00
C ASN A 183 -4.51 -12.85 14.26
N TRP A 184 -4.56 -11.54 14.54
CA TRP A 184 -5.36 -10.97 15.63
C TRP A 184 -6.87 -11.24 15.48
N ASP A 185 -7.39 -11.31 14.25
CA ASP A 185 -8.78 -11.70 13.98
C ASP A 185 -9.06 -13.14 14.39
N ASP A 186 -8.10 -14.04 14.13
CA ASP A 186 -8.19 -15.45 14.51
C ASP A 186 -8.13 -15.63 16.04
N GLU A 187 -7.33 -14.81 16.74
CA GLU A 187 -7.29 -14.79 18.21
C GLU A 187 -8.64 -14.36 18.81
N LEU A 188 -9.25 -13.33 18.23
CA LEU A 188 -10.56 -12.85 18.62
C LEU A 188 -11.64 -13.91 18.38
N LEU A 189 -11.69 -14.48 17.18
CA LEU A 189 -12.63 -15.55 16.84
C LEU A 189 -12.48 -16.74 17.78
N ARG A 190 -11.24 -17.14 18.10
CA ARG A 190 -10.96 -18.21 19.06
C ARG A 190 -11.50 -17.89 20.45
N THR A 191 -11.28 -16.66 20.94
CA THR A 191 -11.79 -16.22 22.25
C THR A 191 -13.32 -16.28 22.30
N LEU A 192 -13.99 -15.87 21.23
CA LEU A 192 -15.45 -15.93 21.10
C LEU A 192 -15.98 -17.35 21.10
N LEU A 193 -15.36 -18.25 20.33
CA LEU A 193 -15.74 -19.66 20.30
C LEU A 193 -15.55 -20.32 21.67
N LEU A 194 -14.44 -20.03 22.35
CA LEU A 194 -14.19 -20.52 23.71
C LEU A 194 -15.30 -20.08 24.68
N SER A 195 -15.73 -18.82 24.60
CA SER A 195 -16.82 -18.28 25.43
C SER A 195 -18.20 -18.88 25.07
N ALA A 196 -18.49 -19.03 23.78
CA ALA A 196 -19.81 -19.45 23.30
C ALA A 196 -20.05 -20.96 23.41
N VAL A 197 -19.06 -21.80 23.08
CA VAL A 197 -19.24 -23.26 22.97
C VAL A 197 -18.37 -24.07 23.93
N GLY A 198 -17.45 -23.42 24.65
CA GLY A 198 -16.51 -24.07 25.56
C GLY A 198 -15.31 -24.70 24.83
N ARG A 199 -14.24 -24.97 25.58
CA ARG A 199 -12.93 -25.42 25.05
C ARG A 199 -12.99 -26.65 24.14
N GLU A 200 -13.74 -27.66 24.54
CA GLU A 200 -13.83 -28.94 23.81
C GLU A 200 -14.43 -28.75 22.42
N ARG A 201 -15.57 -28.06 22.32
CA ARG A 201 -16.24 -27.81 21.03
C ARG A 201 -15.53 -26.76 20.18
N ALA A 202 -14.87 -25.78 20.78
CA ALA A 202 -14.06 -24.82 20.05
C ALA A 202 -12.86 -25.50 19.35
N ALA A 203 -12.27 -26.53 19.97
CA ALA A 203 -11.19 -27.31 19.39
C ALA A 203 -11.63 -28.18 18.19
N ASP A 204 -12.92 -28.53 18.10
CA ASP A 204 -13.49 -29.19 16.91
C ASP A 204 -13.69 -28.22 15.74
N LEU A 205 -13.81 -26.91 16.00
CA LEU A 205 -14.15 -25.89 15.01
C LEU A 205 -12.94 -25.13 14.46
N MET A 206 -11.88 -25.00 15.25
CA MET A 206 -10.63 -24.35 14.85
C MET A 206 -9.44 -25.23 15.23
N PRO A 207 -8.35 -25.23 14.43
CA PRO A 207 -7.12 -25.93 14.79
C PRO A 207 -6.69 -25.57 16.21
N GLY A 208 -6.27 -26.58 16.97
CA GLY A 208 -5.78 -26.38 18.34
C GLY A 208 -4.57 -25.44 18.37
N TYR A 209 -4.52 -24.57 19.37
CA TYR A 209 -3.31 -23.82 19.68
C TYR A 209 -2.28 -24.78 20.32
N PRO A 210 -0.98 -24.66 20.03
CA PRO A 210 0.02 -25.61 20.53
C PRO A 210 -0.02 -25.76 22.05
N ASP A 211 0.12 -26.99 22.54
CA ASP A 211 0.13 -27.26 23.99
C ASP A 211 1.29 -26.51 24.66
N GLY A 212 0.96 -25.67 25.65
CA GLY A 212 1.94 -24.88 26.39
C GLY A 212 2.33 -23.55 25.74
N ALA A 213 1.76 -23.19 24.60
CA ALA A 213 1.90 -21.84 24.06
C ALA A 213 1.08 -20.84 24.89
N THR A 214 1.62 -19.63 25.07
CA THR A 214 1.01 -18.58 25.89
C THR A 214 -0.31 -18.11 25.25
N THR A 215 -1.39 -18.08 26.04
CA THR A 215 -2.64 -17.43 25.64
C THR A 215 -2.73 -16.08 26.34
N ILE A 216 -2.84 -14.99 25.57
CA ILE A 216 -2.75 -13.62 26.11
C ILE A 216 -4.15 -13.07 26.46
N LEU A 217 -5.19 -13.55 25.77
CA LEU A 217 -6.58 -13.09 25.97
C LEU A 217 -7.33 -13.87 27.06
N ALA A 218 -8.00 -13.14 27.95
CA ALA A 218 -8.95 -13.68 28.92
C ALA A 218 -10.36 -13.80 28.32
N ALA A 219 -11.09 -14.87 28.66
CA ALA A 219 -12.38 -15.21 28.05
C ALA A 219 -13.51 -14.18 28.27
N ASP A 220 -13.34 -13.22 29.18
CA ASP A 220 -14.33 -12.22 29.60
C ASP A 220 -14.27 -10.90 28.81
N THR A 221 -13.43 -10.80 27.78
CA THR A 221 -13.19 -9.56 27.01
C THR A 221 -13.63 -9.61 25.55
N ALA A 222 -14.27 -10.71 25.16
CA ALA A 222 -14.59 -11.01 23.77
C ALA A 222 -15.50 -9.93 23.11
N ASP A 223 -16.42 -9.32 23.87
CA ASP A 223 -17.33 -8.29 23.36
C ASP A 223 -16.61 -6.96 23.01
N SER A 224 -15.61 -6.57 23.81
CA SER A 224 -14.82 -5.35 23.54
C SER A 224 -13.92 -5.51 22.33
N LEU A 225 -13.35 -6.71 22.15
CA LEU A 225 -12.54 -7.03 20.98
C LEU A 225 -13.38 -7.15 19.71
N LEU A 226 -14.60 -7.69 19.80
CA LEU A 226 -15.58 -7.68 18.70
C LEU A 226 -15.92 -6.27 18.24
N ALA A 227 -16.14 -5.35 19.19
CA ALA A 227 -16.41 -3.96 18.86
C ALA A 227 -15.21 -3.30 18.16
N LEU A 228 -13.99 -3.66 18.55
CA LEU A 228 -12.77 -3.18 17.90
C LEU A 228 -12.62 -3.76 16.48
N ASP A 229 -12.84 -5.05 16.29
CA ASP A 229 -12.79 -5.70 14.98
C ASP A 229 -13.85 -5.14 14.02
N ALA A 230 -15.10 -5.05 14.46
CA ALA A 230 -16.16 -4.44 13.68
C ALA A 230 -15.85 -2.98 13.34
N PHE A 231 -15.27 -2.21 14.27
CA PHE A 231 -14.83 -0.85 13.98
C PHE A 231 -13.70 -0.82 12.93
N LEU A 232 -12.70 -1.70 13.04
CA LEU A 232 -11.59 -1.78 12.09
C LEU A 232 -12.05 -2.15 10.68
N LYS A 233 -12.96 -3.13 10.56
CA LYS A 233 -13.49 -3.59 9.28
C LYS A 233 -14.54 -2.64 8.71
N ASP A 234 -15.58 -2.31 9.47
CA ASP A 234 -16.73 -1.57 8.97
C ASP A 234 -16.44 -0.06 8.86
N SER A 235 -15.66 0.49 9.79
CA SER A 235 -15.40 1.93 9.86
C SER A 235 -14.10 2.31 9.16
N LEU A 236 -13.05 1.48 9.32
CA LEU A 236 -11.72 1.81 8.80
C LEU A 236 -11.34 1.04 7.53
N GLN A 237 -12.13 0.04 7.11
CA GLN A 237 -11.83 -0.86 5.98
C GLN A 237 -10.43 -1.52 6.08
N LEU A 238 -9.99 -1.82 7.30
CA LEU A 238 -8.73 -2.48 7.59
C LEU A 238 -8.98 -3.96 7.94
N GLY A 239 -8.11 -4.88 7.48
CA GLY A 239 -8.20 -6.33 7.78
C GLY A 239 -8.71 -7.18 6.61
N GLY A 240 -8.05 -7.10 5.45
CA GLY A 240 -8.43 -7.66 4.14
C GLY A 240 -9.44 -8.82 4.12
N LEU A 241 -10.65 -8.55 3.61
CA LEU A 241 -11.57 -9.59 3.13
C LEU A 241 -11.05 -10.16 1.79
N ASP A 242 -11.28 -11.45 1.53
CA ASP A 242 -10.97 -12.13 0.25
C ASP A 242 -9.46 -12.29 -0.10
N VAL A 243 -8.62 -12.51 0.91
CA VAL A 243 -7.18 -12.79 0.71
C VAL A 243 -6.91 -14.29 0.57
N GLY A 244 -6.13 -14.68 -0.43
CA GLY A 244 -5.71 -16.05 -0.69
C GLY A 244 -4.52 -16.07 -1.65
N SER A 245 -3.89 -17.21 -1.91
CA SER A 245 -2.89 -17.34 -2.97
C SER A 245 -2.62 -18.80 -3.31
N ASN A 246 -2.22 -19.06 -4.55
CA ASN A 246 -1.62 -20.32 -4.96
C ASN A 246 -0.15 -20.12 -5.36
N ASN A 247 0.71 -21.11 -5.10
CA ASN A 247 2.06 -21.15 -5.64
C ASN A 247 2.57 -22.58 -5.83
N TRP A 248 2.88 -22.95 -7.07
CA TRP A 248 3.36 -24.27 -7.45
C TRP A 248 4.72 -24.18 -8.15
N VAL A 249 5.62 -25.10 -7.81
CA VAL A 249 6.89 -25.29 -8.51
C VAL A 249 7.03 -26.74 -8.94
N ILE A 250 7.28 -26.97 -10.23
CA ILE A 250 7.58 -28.29 -10.80
C ILE A 250 9.05 -28.32 -11.19
N GLY A 251 9.82 -29.23 -10.59
CA GLY A 251 11.23 -29.41 -10.94
C GLY A 251 11.41 -29.93 -12.37
N GLY A 252 12.48 -29.51 -13.05
CA GLY A 252 12.71 -29.80 -14.47
C GLY A 252 12.73 -31.29 -14.85
N GLY A 253 13.09 -32.19 -13.92
CA GLY A 253 12.99 -33.64 -14.14
C GLY A 253 11.56 -34.17 -14.32
N ARG A 254 10.54 -33.32 -14.14
CA ARG A 254 9.11 -33.62 -14.33
C ARG A 254 8.47 -32.81 -15.46
N THR A 255 9.25 -32.08 -16.27
CA THR A 255 8.77 -31.23 -17.36
C THR A 255 9.35 -31.70 -18.69
N GLU A 256 8.63 -31.47 -19.79
CA GLU A 256 9.10 -31.88 -21.14
C GLU A 256 10.34 -31.08 -21.57
N SER A 257 10.44 -29.81 -21.17
CA SER A 257 11.58 -28.93 -21.47
C SER A 257 12.84 -29.26 -20.68
N GLY A 258 12.73 -30.07 -19.61
CA GLY A 258 13.81 -30.28 -18.65
C GLY A 258 14.09 -29.08 -17.73
N GLN A 259 13.33 -27.98 -17.86
CA GLN A 259 13.46 -26.75 -17.07
C GLN A 259 12.36 -26.65 -15.99
N PRO A 260 12.62 -26.02 -14.84
CA PRO A 260 11.59 -25.82 -13.81
C PRO A 260 10.44 -24.95 -14.33
N LEU A 261 9.23 -25.22 -13.84
CA LEU A 261 8.03 -24.40 -14.07
C LEU A 261 7.54 -23.82 -12.74
N LEU A 262 7.25 -22.53 -12.71
CA LEU A 262 6.66 -21.82 -11.57
C LEU A 262 5.30 -21.27 -11.98
N ALA A 263 4.30 -21.42 -11.10
CA ALA A 263 3.00 -20.79 -11.22
C ALA A 263 2.66 -20.10 -9.89
N ASN A 264 2.65 -18.78 -9.87
CA ASN A 264 2.27 -17.97 -8.70
C ASN A 264 1.04 -17.12 -9.02
N ASP A 265 0.04 -17.19 -8.15
CA ASP A 265 -1.31 -16.67 -8.37
C ASP A 265 -1.83 -16.06 -7.05
N PRO A 266 -1.42 -14.82 -6.70
CA PRO A 266 -1.87 -14.15 -5.49
C PRO A 266 -3.30 -13.60 -5.64
N HIS A 267 -4.14 -13.80 -4.63
CA HIS A 267 -5.51 -13.31 -4.57
C HIS A 267 -5.59 -12.21 -3.50
N LEU A 268 -5.69 -10.97 -3.96
CA LEU A 268 -5.88 -9.79 -3.12
C LEU A 268 -7.17 -9.11 -3.53
N GLY A 269 -7.71 -8.26 -2.64
CA GLY A 269 -8.92 -7.48 -2.91
C GLY A 269 -8.86 -6.75 -4.27
N ALA A 270 -9.87 -6.97 -5.10
CA ALA A 270 -9.95 -6.36 -6.42
C ALA A 270 -10.16 -4.85 -6.30
N SER A 271 -9.28 -4.07 -6.92
CA SER A 271 -9.30 -2.61 -6.87
C SER A 271 -8.99 -2.01 -8.23
N ILE A 272 -9.50 -0.79 -8.46
CA ILE A 272 -9.16 0.03 -9.62
C ILE A 272 -8.57 1.34 -9.09
N PRO A 273 -7.29 1.66 -9.39
CA PRO A 273 -6.34 0.85 -10.14
C PRO A 273 -5.83 -0.38 -9.35
N SER A 274 -5.42 -1.43 -10.06
CA SER A 274 -4.87 -2.67 -9.48
C SER A 274 -3.70 -2.37 -8.54
N ILE A 275 -3.58 -3.13 -7.44
CA ILE A 275 -2.41 -3.09 -6.56
C ILE A 275 -1.12 -3.46 -7.31
N TRP A 276 -1.21 -4.43 -8.22
CA TRP A 276 -0.10 -4.86 -9.05
C TRP A 276 0.12 -3.92 -10.23
N TYR A 277 1.38 -3.64 -10.50
CA TYR A 277 1.87 -2.94 -11.67
C TYR A 277 2.93 -3.81 -12.33
N LEU A 278 2.77 -4.16 -13.61
CA LEU A 278 3.75 -5.00 -14.32
C LEU A 278 4.87 -4.14 -14.88
N VAL A 279 6.10 -4.63 -14.84
CA VAL A 279 7.27 -3.92 -15.36
C VAL A 279 8.37 -4.90 -15.77
N GLU A 280 9.13 -4.53 -16.79
CA GLU A 280 10.49 -5.01 -16.99
C GLU A 280 11.47 -3.89 -16.64
N LEU A 281 12.48 -4.23 -15.85
CA LEU A 281 13.48 -3.31 -15.34
C LEU A 281 14.87 -3.86 -15.62
N GLN A 282 15.63 -3.14 -16.43
CA GLN A 282 17.01 -3.48 -16.78
C GLN A 282 17.97 -2.33 -16.46
N GLY A 283 19.01 -2.64 -15.69
CA GLY A 283 20.16 -1.79 -15.40
C GLY A 283 21.46 -2.48 -15.85
N ASP A 284 22.57 -2.14 -15.20
CA ASP A 284 23.88 -2.73 -15.51
C ASP A 284 24.09 -4.11 -14.86
N ARG A 285 23.45 -4.36 -13.72
CA ARG A 285 23.48 -5.66 -13.03
C ARG A 285 22.08 -6.25 -12.85
N LEU A 286 21.06 -5.41 -12.82
CA LEU A 286 19.67 -5.78 -12.67
C LEU A 286 19.04 -6.10 -14.03
N HIS A 287 18.34 -7.23 -14.11
CA HIS A 287 17.38 -7.49 -15.18
C HIS A 287 16.25 -8.31 -14.57
N VAL A 288 15.04 -7.74 -14.52
CA VAL A 288 13.89 -8.37 -13.86
C VAL A 288 12.60 -8.01 -14.57
N THR A 289 11.74 -9.01 -14.77
CA THR A 289 10.37 -8.84 -15.27
C THR A 289 9.41 -9.39 -14.23
N GLY A 290 8.36 -8.62 -13.90
CA GLY A 290 7.38 -9.09 -12.93
C GLY A 290 6.38 -8.03 -12.49
N ALA A 291 5.73 -8.31 -11.36
CA ALA A 291 4.81 -7.41 -10.70
C ALA A 291 5.51 -6.63 -9.58
N THR A 292 5.31 -5.32 -9.59
CA THR A 292 5.74 -4.36 -8.57
C THR A 292 4.53 -3.65 -7.95
N PHE A 293 4.79 -2.80 -6.96
CA PHE A 293 3.81 -1.95 -6.29
C PHE A 293 4.13 -0.49 -6.54
N PRO A 294 3.18 0.32 -7.03
CA PRO A 294 3.32 1.78 -7.00
C PRO A 294 3.66 2.25 -5.58
N GLY A 295 4.70 3.09 -5.44
CA GLY A 295 5.21 3.53 -4.14
C GLY A 295 6.43 2.77 -3.62
N MET A 296 6.84 1.65 -4.22
CA MET A 296 8.03 0.88 -3.77
C MET A 296 8.91 0.39 -4.93
N PRO A 297 10.26 0.43 -4.80
CA PRO A 297 11.18 -0.04 -5.84
C PRO A 297 11.49 -1.53 -5.73
N ILE A 298 10.47 -2.40 -5.69
CA ILE A 298 10.64 -3.85 -5.52
C ILE A 298 9.84 -4.65 -6.54
N VAL A 299 10.34 -5.81 -6.95
CA VAL A 299 9.62 -6.79 -7.79
C VAL A 299 9.44 -8.09 -6.99
N PRO A 300 8.42 -8.16 -6.11
CA PRO A 300 8.19 -9.31 -5.22
C PRO A 300 7.78 -10.59 -5.95
N ILE A 301 7.22 -10.49 -7.16
CA ILE A 301 6.80 -11.63 -7.98
C ILE A 301 7.35 -11.40 -9.37
N GLY A 302 8.15 -12.34 -9.88
CA GLY A 302 8.78 -12.14 -11.17
C GLY A 302 9.84 -13.19 -11.49
N HIS A 303 10.65 -12.85 -12.48
CA HIS A 303 11.78 -13.66 -12.91
C HIS A 303 12.88 -12.79 -13.50
N ASN A 304 14.05 -13.38 -13.66
CA ASN A 304 15.16 -12.84 -14.44
C ASN A 304 15.69 -13.91 -15.38
N ASP A 305 16.88 -13.70 -15.94
CA ASP A 305 17.53 -14.61 -16.89
C ASP A 305 17.81 -16.01 -16.30
N ASN A 306 17.83 -16.15 -14.97
CA ASN A 306 18.33 -17.35 -14.28
C ASN A 306 17.34 -18.00 -13.32
N ILE A 307 16.45 -17.23 -12.69
CA ILE A 307 15.51 -17.70 -11.66
C ILE A 307 14.14 -17.05 -11.79
N ALA A 308 13.11 -17.71 -11.26
CA ALA A 308 11.77 -17.19 -11.07
C ALA A 308 11.35 -17.35 -9.60
N TRP A 309 10.56 -16.40 -9.09
CA TRP A 309 10.06 -16.42 -7.72
C TRP A 309 8.64 -15.87 -7.64
N GLY A 310 7.97 -16.24 -6.57
CA GLY A 310 6.62 -15.79 -6.24
C GLY A 310 6.39 -15.94 -4.75
N LEU A 311 5.31 -15.35 -4.25
CA LEU A 311 4.98 -15.34 -2.83
C LEU A 311 3.51 -15.68 -2.59
N THR A 312 3.23 -16.22 -1.41
CA THR A 312 1.89 -16.49 -0.89
C THR A 312 1.87 -16.09 0.57
N ASN A 313 0.74 -15.60 1.08
CA ASN A 313 0.63 -15.35 2.52
C ASN A 313 0.71 -16.67 3.29
N LEU A 314 1.53 -16.72 4.34
CA LEU A 314 1.68 -17.89 5.21
C LEU A 314 0.60 -17.93 6.31
N GLY A 315 -0.07 -16.79 6.57
CA GLY A 315 -0.89 -16.59 7.78
C GLY A 315 -0.05 -16.71 9.05
N PRO A 316 1.06 -15.97 9.18
CA PRO A 316 1.96 -16.12 10.32
C PRO A 316 1.37 -15.50 11.58
N ASP A 317 1.70 -16.06 12.73
CA ASP A 317 1.36 -15.50 14.04
C ASP A 317 2.33 -14.37 14.38
N VAL A 318 1.95 -13.12 14.08
CA VAL A 318 2.83 -11.93 14.16
C VAL A 318 2.19 -10.72 14.85
N GLN A 319 0.98 -10.88 15.39
CA GLN A 319 0.24 -9.86 16.11
C GLN A 319 -0.38 -10.47 17.36
N ASP A 320 -0.08 -9.93 18.54
CA ASP A 320 -0.65 -10.38 19.80
C ASP A 320 -1.58 -9.30 20.36
N LEU A 321 -2.74 -9.70 20.88
CA LEU A 321 -3.63 -8.79 21.60
C LEU A 321 -3.43 -8.87 23.12
N TYR A 322 -3.13 -7.74 23.76
CA TYR A 322 -2.94 -7.63 25.20
C TYR A 322 -4.08 -6.85 25.87
N ILE A 323 -4.44 -7.28 27.09
CA ILE A 323 -5.40 -6.58 27.94
C ILE A 323 -4.64 -5.93 29.07
N GLU A 324 -4.42 -4.62 28.94
CA GLU A 324 -3.66 -3.86 29.91
C GLU A 324 -4.49 -3.54 31.15
N ARG A 325 -3.90 -3.72 32.34
CA ARG A 325 -4.45 -3.19 33.59
C ARG A 325 -3.92 -1.79 33.80
N ILE A 326 -4.81 -0.80 33.77
CA ILE A 326 -4.46 0.62 33.97
C ILE A 326 -4.37 0.93 35.46
N ASN A 327 -3.35 1.67 35.87
CA ASN A 327 -3.21 2.13 37.25
C ASN A 327 -4.35 3.12 37.60
N PRO A 328 -5.24 2.80 38.56
CA PRO A 328 -6.38 3.65 38.89
C PRO A 328 -5.98 4.97 39.57
N GLN A 329 -4.75 5.10 40.09
CA GLN A 329 -4.22 6.35 40.66
C GLN A 329 -3.43 7.17 39.64
N HIS A 330 -2.85 6.53 38.62
CA HIS A 330 -1.99 7.15 37.62
C HIS A 330 -2.35 6.61 36.21
N PRO A 331 -3.35 7.19 35.51
CA PRO A 331 -3.94 6.60 34.30
C PRO A 331 -2.99 6.44 33.10
N ASN A 332 -1.79 7.02 33.17
CA ASN A 332 -0.73 6.85 32.17
C ASN A 332 0.25 5.74 32.54
N GLN A 333 -0.15 4.82 33.41
CA GLN A 333 0.63 3.64 33.80
C GLN A 333 -0.18 2.37 33.56
N TYR A 334 0.53 1.32 33.15
CA TYR A 334 -0.01 -0.02 33.02
C TYR A 334 0.83 -1.02 33.83
N GLU A 335 0.24 -2.15 34.19
CA GLU A 335 0.91 -3.19 34.98
C GLU A 335 1.70 -4.16 34.08
N VAL A 336 2.96 -4.40 34.42
CA VAL A 336 3.83 -5.42 33.82
C VAL A 336 4.45 -6.24 34.95
N ASP A 337 4.24 -7.56 34.97
CA ASP A 337 4.76 -8.47 36.00
C ASP A 337 4.51 -8.03 37.46
N GLY A 338 3.39 -7.33 37.70
CA GLY A 338 3.00 -6.82 39.01
C GLY A 338 3.56 -5.44 39.37
N GLU A 339 4.32 -4.81 38.47
CA GLU A 339 4.89 -3.47 38.63
C GLU A 339 4.18 -2.46 37.72
N TRP A 340 3.99 -1.23 38.20
CA TRP A 340 3.43 -0.14 37.40
C TRP A 340 4.52 0.50 36.54
N VAL A 341 4.30 0.54 35.24
CA VAL A 341 5.22 1.11 34.25
C VAL A 341 4.55 2.29 33.53
N ASP A 342 5.30 3.37 33.31
CA ASP A 342 4.81 4.55 32.58
C ASP A 342 4.61 4.23 31.08
N MET A 343 3.48 4.68 30.53
CA MET A 343 3.23 4.67 29.09
C MET A 343 4.11 5.70 28.39
N THR A 344 4.55 5.37 27.17
CA THR A 344 5.13 6.38 26.27
C THR A 344 4.00 7.18 25.64
N ILE A 345 3.92 8.48 25.96
CA ILE A 345 2.89 9.37 25.40
C ILE A 345 3.47 10.13 24.21
N VAL A 346 2.86 9.95 23.05
CA VAL A 346 3.16 10.70 21.84
C VAL A 346 2.01 11.68 21.60
N ALA A 347 2.32 12.98 21.56
CA ALA A 347 1.34 13.99 21.18
C ALA A 347 1.24 14.05 19.64
N GLU A 348 0.01 13.98 19.13
CA GLU A 348 -0.33 14.09 17.71
C GLU A 348 -1.16 15.35 17.49
N GLU A 349 -0.93 16.03 16.37
CA GLU A 349 -1.71 17.21 15.93
C GLU A 349 -2.50 16.91 14.65
#